data_AF-A0A842VZF9-F1
#
_entry.id   AF-A0A842VZF9-F1
#
_cell.length_a   1.000
_cell.length_b   1.000
_cell.length_c   1.000
_cell.angle_alpha   90.00
_cell.angle_beta   90.00
_cell.angle_gamma   90.00
#
_symmetry.space_group_name_H-M   'P 1'
#
loop_
_entity.id
_entity.type
_entity.pdbx_description
1 polymer ?
#
loop_
_entity_poly.entity_id
_entity_poly.type
_entity_poly.pdbx_seq_one_letter_code
_entity_poly.pdbx_strand_id
1 'polypeptide(L)'
;MRRKVEGCQVCDPINNLIDYLENNGFKIIKSKLTDYHFHEVYFKLSGENNIIEIPYIKKIKRHSENEFICECHWSIVELDINK
;
A
#
# COMPACT_ATOMS: atom_id res chain seq x y z
N MET A 1 2.34 -0.99 -15.23
CA MET A 1 2.95 -2.34 -15.06
C MET A 1 2.63 -2.80 -13.65
N ARG A 2 2.15 -4.03 -13.43
CA ARG A 2 1.80 -4.51 -12.07
C ARG A 2 3.08 -4.79 -11.27
N ARG A 3 3.13 -4.33 -10.02
CA ARG A 3 4.26 -4.57 -9.11
C ARG A 3 4.40 -6.04 -8.75
N LYS A 4 5.63 -6.44 -8.44
CA LYS A 4 5.97 -7.76 -7.87
C LYS A 4 6.82 -7.56 -6.62
N VAL A 5 6.56 -8.35 -5.58
CA VAL A 5 7.36 -8.41 -4.36
C VAL A 5 7.79 -9.85 -4.17
N GLU A 6 9.10 -10.10 -4.17
CA GLU A 6 9.66 -11.46 -3.98
C GLU A 6 9.05 -12.51 -4.92
N GLY A 7 8.77 -12.13 -6.17
CA GLY A 7 8.14 -13.01 -7.18
C GLY A 7 6.62 -13.10 -7.09
N CYS A 8 6.00 -12.66 -6.00
CA CYS A 8 4.56 -12.59 -5.84
C CYS A 8 3.98 -11.36 -6.56
N GLN A 9 2.92 -11.55 -7.34
CA GLN A 9 2.24 -10.47 -8.03
C GLN A 9 1.35 -9.69 -7.07
N VAL A 10 1.53 -8.38 -7.02
CA VAL A 10 0.72 -7.50 -6.16
C VAL A 10 -0.68 -7.36 -6.77
N CYS A 11 -1.72 -7.44 -5.95
CA CYS A 11 -3.11 -7.31 -6.40
C CYS A 11 -3.44 -5.89 -6.89
N ASP A 12 -4.46 -5.76 -7.73
CA ASP A 12 -4.84 -4.47 -8.33
C ASP A 12 -5.18 -3.39 -7.29
N PRO A 13 -5.95 -3.66 -6.21
CA PRO A 13 -6.27 -2.63 -5.23
C PRO A 13 -5.03 -2.01 -4.57
N ILE A 14 -4.02 -2.82 -4.26
CA ILE A 14 -2.75 -2.34 -3.68
C ILE A 14 -1.95 -1.56 -4.72
N ASN A 15 -1.88 -2.02 -5.98
CA ASN A 15 -1.22 -1.25 -7.03
C ASN A 15 -1.85 0.13 -7.20
N ASN A 16 -3.18 0.21 -7.26
CA ASN A 16 -3.90 1.48 -7.42
C ASN A 16 -3.65 2.42 -6.24
N LEU A 17 -3.60 1.89 -5.00
CA LEU A 17 -3.30 2.68 -3.82
C LEU A 17 -1.86 3.22 -3.85
N ILE A 18 -0.89 2.36 -4.16
CA ILE A 18 0.52 2.77 -4.25
C ILE A 18 0.72 3.78 -5.39
N ASP A 19 0.13 3.55 -6.56
CA ASP A 19 0.18 4.49 -7.69
C ASP A 19 -0.35 5.86 -7.29
N TYR A 20 -1.49 5.90 -6.58
CA TYR A 20 -2.06 7.15 -6.07
C TYR A 20 -1.10 7.84 -5.09
N LEU A 21 -0.55 7.11 -4.12
CA LEU A 21 0.36 7.67 -3.12
C LEU A 21 1.66 8.20 -3.77
N GLU A 22 2.26 7.45 -4.70
CA GLU A 22 3.47 7.87 -5.41
C GLU A 22 3.22 9.12 -6.27
N ASN A 23 2.07 9.21 -6.94
CA ASN A 23 1.66 10.41 -7.67
C ASN A 23 1.45 11.63 -6.76
N ASN A 24 1.23 11.42 -5.47
CA ASN A 24 1.10 12.46 -4.45
C ASN A 24 2.40 12.66 -3.62
N GLY A 25 3.54 12.17 -4.13
CA GLY A 25 4.86 12.46 -3.56
C GLY A 25 5.35 11.45 -2.51
N PHE A 26 4.60 10.39 -2.24
CA PHE A 26 5.08 9.31 -1.37
C PHE A 26 6.09 8.43 -2.11
N LYS A 27 7.00 7.80 -1.37
CA LYS A 27 8.00 6.89 -1.91
C LYS A 27 8.02 5.60 -1.12
N ILE A 28 8.06 4.46 -1.80
CA ILE A 28 8.22 3.17 -1.16
C ILE A 28 9.60 3.12 -0.48
N ILE A 29 9.62 2.93 0.83
CA ILE A 29 10.85 2.73 1.62
C ILE A 29 11.02 1.27 2.04
N LYS A 30 9.96 0.47 1.98
CA LYS A 30 10.00 -0.97 2.26
C LYS A 30 8.90 -1.70 1.52
N SER A 31 9.23 -2.89 1.00
CA SER A 31 8.28 -3.86 0.48
C SER A 31 8.74 -5.26 0.89
N LYS A 32 7.82 -6.13 1.33
CA LYS A 32 8.12 -7.54 1.62
C LYS A 32 6.90 -8.44 1.40
N LEU A 33 7.14 -9.70 1.12
CA LEU A 33 6.10 -10.73 1.20
C LEU A 33 5.97 -11.15 2.67
N THR A 34 4.78 -11.05 3.25
CA THR A 34 4.53 -11.44 4.66
C THR A 34 4.00 -12.85 4.76
N ASP A 35 3.19 -13.28 3.79
CA ASP A 35 2.74 -14.67 3.67
C ASP A 35 2.68 -15.11 2.20
N TYR A 36 3.44 -16.16 1.88
CA TYR A 36 3.49 -16.71 0.53
C TYR A 36 2.21 -17.43 0.13
N HIS A 37 1.55 -18.17 1.03
CA HIS A 37 0.35 -18.93 0.70
C HIS A 37 -0.85 -18.04 0.44
N PHE A 38 -0.93 -16.93 1.16
CA PHE A 38 -2.01 -15.96 1.02
C PHE A 38 -1.69 -14.82 0.06
N HIS A 39 -0.47 -14.77 -0.50
CA HIS A 39 0.03 -13.66 -1.31
C HIS A 39 -0.08 -12.31 -0.57
N GLU A 40 0.11 -12.34 0.74
CA GLU A 40 0.05 -11.17 1.60
C GLU A 40 1.35 -10.38 1.45
N VAL A 41 1.23 -9.12 1.01
CA VAL A 41 2.37 -8.23 0.86
C VAL A 41 2.23 -7.03 1.79
N TYR A 42 3.37 -6.55 2.28
CA TYR A 42 3.46 -5.34 3.07
C TYR A 42 4.28 -4.29 2.32
N PHE A 43 3.76 -3.06 2.30
CA PHE A 43 4.46 -1.87 1.83
C PHE A 43 4.52 -0.81 2.91
N LYS A 44 5.67 -0.15 3.04
CA LYS A 44 5.81 1.09 3.79
C LYS A 44 6.23 2.20 2.85
N LEU A 45 5.48 3.30 2.85
CA LEU A 45 5.77 4.47 2.04
C LEU A 45 6.04 5.68 2.94
N SER A 46 7.01 6.51 2.60
CA SER A 46 7.28 7.78 3.28
C SER A 46 6.94 8.97 2.40
N GLY A 47 6.40 10.02 2.98
CA GLY A 47 6.02 11.25 2.29
C GLY A 47 5.81 12.40 3.27
N GLU A 48 5.68 13.61 2.75
CA GLU A 48 5.35 14.79 3.56
C GLU A 48 3.89 14.72 4.03
N ASN A 49 3.63 15.29 5.21
CA ASN A 49 2.33 15.30 5.89
C ASN A 49 1.30 16.19 5.20
N ASN A 50 0.93 15.82 3.97
CA ASN A 50 -0.24 16.39 3.32
C ASN A 50 -1.46 15.62 3.83
N ILE A 51 -2.51 16.35 4.19
CA ILE A 51 -3.84 15.79 4.44
C ILE A 51 -4.31 15.19 3.11
N ILE A 52 -3.90 13.95 2.83
CA ILE A 52 -4.27 13.25 1.61
C ILE A 52 -5.58 12.54 1.90
N GLU A 53 -6.65 13.09 1.33
CA GLU A 53 -7.87 12.32 1.17
C GLU A 53 -7.59 11.21 0.16
N ILE A 54 -7.48 9.97 0.65
CA ILE A 54 -7.36 8.81 -0.23
C ILE A 54 -8.73 8.59 -0.87
N PRO A 55 -8.84 8.59 -2.21
CA PRO A 55 -10.10 8.32 -2.89
C PRO A 55 -10.58 6.91 -2.54
N TYR A 56 -11.88 6.66 -2.71
CA TYR A 56 -12.40 5.31 -2.55
C TYR A 56 -11.73 4.36 -3.56
N ILE A 57 -10.94 3.40 -3.04
CA ILE A 57 -10.38 2.30 -3.82
C ILE A 57 -11.08 1.02 -3.40
N LYS A 58 -11.75 0.38 -4.35
CA LYS A 58 -12.50 -0.86 -4.10
C LYS A 58 -11.60 -1.92 -3.44
N LYS A 59 -12.08 -2.54 -2.36
CA LYS A 59 -11.37 -3.54 -1.54
C LYS A 59 -10.19 -3.00 -0.72
N ILE A 60 -9.99 -1.69 -0.64
CA ILE A 60 -9.08 -1.07 0.34
C ILE A 60 -9.91 -0.52 1.49
N LYS A 61 -9.52 -0.87 2.72
CA LYS A 61 -10.07 -0.30 3.95
C LYS A 61 -8.97 0.44 4.69
N ARG A 62 -9.30 1.62 5.21
CA ARG A 62 -8.43 2.33 6.15
C ARG A 62 -8.59 1.70 7.53
N HIS A 63 -7.52 1.14 8.07
CA HIS A 63 -7.50 0.53 9.39
C HIS A 63 -7.13 1.54 10.49
N SER A 64 -6.19 2.45 10.18
CA SER A 64 -5.77 3.54 11.07
C SER A 64 -5.46 4.81 10.28
N GLU A 65 -4.96 5.87 10.94
CA GLU A 65 -4.56 7.10 10.24
C GLU A 65 -3.53 6.82 9.13
N ASN A 66 -2.62 5.88 9.35
CA ASN A 66 -1.50 5.62 8.45
C ASN A 66 -1.52 4.22 7.83
N GLU A 67 -2.51 3.39 8.15
CA GLU A 67 -2.53 1.99 7.70
C GLU A 67 -3.77 1.68 6.86
N PHE A 68 -3.53 1.01 5.73
CA PHE A 68 -4.55 0.56 4.79
C PHE A 68 -4.41 -0.94 4.57
N ILE A 69 -5.54 -1.65 4.62
CA ILE A 69 -5.61 -3.10 4.45
C ILE A 69 -6.42 -3.41 3.20
N CYS A 70 -5.90 -4.30 2.37
CA CYS A 70 -6.61 -4.85 1.23
C CYS A 70 -7.40 -6.10 1.61
N GLU A 71 -8.66 -6.17 1.23
CA GLU A 71 -9.55 -7.31 1.51
C GLU A 71 -9.27 -8.54 0.62
N CYS A 72 -8.42 -8.43 -0.41
CA CYS A 72 -8.12 -9.58 -1.28
C CYS A 72 -7.25 -10.62 -0.58
N HIS A 73 -6.22 -10.16 0.12
CA HIS A 73 -5.10 -10.98 0.62
C HIS A 73 -4.53 -10.42 1.93
N TRP A 74 -5.31 -9.60 2.65
CA TRP A 74 -4.89 -8.88 3.87
C TRP A 74 -3.59 -8.06 3.74
N SER A 75 -3.21 -7.72 2.50
CA SER A 75 -2.01 -6.94 2.22
C SER A 75 -2.11 -5.55 2.86
N ILE A 76 -0.99 -5.05 3.36
CA ILE A 76 -0.94 -3.83 4.17
C ILE A 76 -0.11 -2.76 3.47
N VAL A 77 -0.60 -1.53 3.52
CA VAL A 77 0.15 -0.32 3.16
C VAL A 77 0.20 0.60 4.38
N GLU A 78 1.40 0.84 4.88
CA GLU A 78 1.69 1.73 6.00
C GLU A 78 2.34 3.02 5.50
N LEU A 79 1.91 4.16 6.02
CA LEU A 79 2.46 5.48 5.75
C LEU A 79 3.38 5.94 6.89
N ASP A 80 4.63 6.22 6.53
CA ASP A 80 5.63 6.87 7.38
C ASP A 80 5.63 8.38 7.12
N ILE A 81 4.74 9.07 7.83
CA ILE A 81 4.55 10.51 7.67
C ILE A 81 5.58 11.22 8.54
N ASN A 82 6.58 11.83 7.89
CA ASN A 82 7.51 12.71 8.58
C ASN A 82 6.76 14.01 8.94
N LYS A 83 6.67 14.29 10.24
CA LYS A 83 6.09 15.54 10.77
C LYS A 83 7.06 16.71 10.64
#